data_AF-A0A2Z7B3F7-F1
#
_entry.id   AF-A0A2Z7B3F7-F1
#
_cell.length_a   1.000
_cell.length_b   1.000
_cell.length_c   1.000
_cell.angle_alpha   90.00
_cell.angle_beta   90.00
_cell.angle_gamma   90.00
#
_symmetry.space_group_name_H-M   'P 1'
#
loop_
_entity.id
_entity.type
_entity.pdbx_description
1 polymer ?
#
loop_
_entity_poly.entity_id
_entity_poly.type
_entity_poly.pdbx_seq_one_letter_code
_entity_poly.pdbx_strand_id
1 'polypeptide(L)' 'MKDSVSGIKAGLAAGIPVVGLATRNPKKLLSDAGASVVIKDFADSKLWTFLEDREKKTEAVEITT' A
#
# COMPACT_ATOMS: atom_id res chain seq x y z
N MET A 1 -2.69 -3.70 5.23
CA MET A 1 -3.80 -3.28 4.34
C MET A 1 -4.84 -2.56 5.16
N LYS A 2 -5.47 -1.51 4.60
CA LYS A 2 -6.47 -0.71 5.32
C LYS A 2 -7.47 -0.13 4.33
N ASP A 3 -8.72 -0.01 4.74
CA ASP A 3 -9.85 0.43 3.91
C ASP A 3 -10.49 1.75 4.38
N SER A 4 -9.79 2.52 5.20
CA SER A 4 -10.32 3.76 5.78
C SER A 4 -9.20 4.77 6.09
N VAL A 5 -9.51 6.06 6.26
CA VAL A 5 -8.48 7.10 6.37
C VAL A 5 -7.58 6.94 7.61
N SER A 6 -8.17 6.66 8.78
CA SER A 6 -7.44 6.65 10.07
C SER A 6 -6.22 5.72 10.10
N GLY A 7 -6.39 4.42 9.84
CA GLY A 7 -5.28 3.48 9.78
C GLY A 7 -4.40 3.56 8.53
N ILE A 8 -4.80 4.25 7.46
CA ILE A 8 -3.80 4.64 6.43
C ILE A 8 -2.81 5.61 7.06
N LYS A 9 -3.32 6.68 7.70
CA LYS A 9 -2.48 7.64 8.41
C LYS A 9 -1.64 7.00 9.51
N ALA A 10 -2.19 6.04 10.26
CA ALA A 10 -1.43 5.32 11.27
C ALA A 10 -0.28 4.48 10.67
N GLY A 11 -0.52 3.77 9.56
CA GLY A 11 0.53 3.02 8.89
C GLY A 11 1.65 3.91 8.33
N LEU A 12 1.27 5.06 7.75
CA LEU A 12 2.23 6.07 7.30
C LEU A 12 3.06 6.64 8.47
N ALA A 13 2.42 6.94 9.60
CA ALA A 13 3.11 7.40 10.80
C ALA A 13 4.09 6.36 11.37
N ALA A 14 3.84 5.07 11.12
CA ALA A 14 4.76 3.99 11.47
C ALA A 14 5.89 3.78 10.44
N GLY A 15 5.94 4.58 9.37
CA GLY A 15 6.94 4.43 8.31
C GLY A 15 6.72 3.21 7.40
N ILE A 16 5.54 2.59 7.47
CA ILE A 16 5.20 1.39 6.70
C ILE A 16 4.31 1.83 5.53
N PRO A 17 4.64 1.45 4.28
CA PRO A 17 3.77 1.76 3.15
C PRO A 17 2.46 0.96 3.23
N VAL A 18 1.37 1.62 2.87
CA VAL A 18 0.02 1.12 3.12
C VAL A 18 -0.71 0.87 1.80
N VAL A 19 -1.23 -0.36 1.65
CA VAL A 19 -2.18 -0.71 0.59
C VAL A 19 -3.60 -0.37 1.04
N GLY A 20 -4.28 0.48 0.26
CA GLY A 20 -5.67 0.87 0.41
C GLY A 20 -6.64 -0.13 -0.22
N LEU A 21 -7.64 -0.63 0.51
CA LEU A 21 -8.69 -1.50 -0.03
C LEU A 21 -10.00 -0.73 -0.19
N ALA A 22 -10.42 -0.49 -1.42
CA ALA A 22 -11.59 0.34 -1.74
C ALA A 22 -12.93 -0.41 -1.69
N THR A 23 -13.12 -1.25 -0.67
CA THR A 23 -14.38 -1.97 -0.43
C THR A 23 -15.38 -1.12 0.34
N ARG A 24 -14.91 -0.31 1.31
CA ARG A 24 -15.75 0.53 2.17
C ARG A 24 -15.67 2.03 1.86
N ASN A 25 -14.57 2.49 1.27
CA ASN A 25 -14.32 3.90 0.99
C ASN A 25 -13.92 4.11 -0.46
N PRO A 26 -14.28 5.25 -1.09
CA PRO A 26 -13.91 5.54 -2.47
C PRO A 26 -12.39 5.52 -2.67
N LYS A 27 -11.93 5.06 -3.85
CA LYS A 27 -10.50 4.98 -4.17
C LYS A 27 -9.78 6.32 -3.92
N LYS A 28 -10.38 7.41 -4.39
CA LYS A 28 -9.82 8.77 -4.26
C LYS A 28 -9.56 9.14 -2.80
N LEU A 29 -10.50 8.84 -1.90
CA LEU A 29 -10.34 9.14 -0.46
C LEU A 29 -9.16 8.40 0.17
N LEU A 30 -8.91 7.15 -0.24
CA LEU A 30 -7.79 6.36 0.26
C LEU A 30 -6.45 6.80 -0.35
N SER A 31 -6.45 7.20 -1.62
CA SER A 31 -5.28 7.81 -2.29
C SER A 31 -4.90 9.14 -1.64
N ASP A 32 -5.87 10.02 -1.41
CA ASP A 32 -5.65 11.33 -0.78
C ASP A 32 -5.16 11.21 0.67
N ALA A 33 -5.49 10.08 1.35
CA ALA A 33 -4.97 9.77 2.68
C ALA A 33 -3.51 9.28 2.67
N GLY A 34 -2.91 9.06 1.49
CA GLY A 34 -1.53 8.65 1.31
C GLY A 34 -1.32 7.14 1.16
N ALA A 35 -2.35 6.37 0.80
CA ALA A 35 -2.14 4.97 0.44
C ALA A 35 -1.18 4.85 -0.77
N SER A 36 -0.20 3.95 -0.66
CA SER A 36 0.82 3.72 -1.70
C SER A 36 0.24 3.13 -2.97
N VAL A 37 -0.78 2.27 -2.82
CA VAL A 37 -1.60 1.75 -3.92
C VAL A 37 -3.01 1.52 -3.41
N VAL A 38 -4.02 1.70 -4.27
CA VAL A 38 -5.43 1.44 -3.92
C VAL A 38 -6.04 0.40 -4.84
N ILE A 39 -6.42 -0.73 -4.25
CA ILE A 39 -6.95 -1.91 -4.92
C ILE A 39 -8.45 -2.05 -4.65
N LYS A 40 -9.19 -2.64 -5.60
CA LYS A 40 -10.62 -2.93 -5.40
C LYS A 40 -10.85 -4.23 -4.61
N ASP A 41 -10.00 -5.22 -4.85
CA ASP A 41 -10.04 -6.56 -4.27
C ASP A 41 -8.62 -7.16 -4.32
N PHE A 42 -8.43 -8.35 -3.75
CA PHE A 42 -7.14 -9.04 -3.71
C PHE A 42 -6.70 -9.62 -5.08
N ALA A 43 -7.59 -9.63 -6.07
CA ALA A 43 -7.28 -10.08 -7.43
C ALA A 43 -6.77 -8.92 -8.31
N ASP A 44 -6.77 -7.68 -7.81
CA ASP A 44 -6.26 -6.52 -8.53
C ASP A 44 -4.75 -6.68 -8.79
N SER A 45 -4.34 -6.71 -10.05
CA SER A 45 -2.95 -6.91 -10.47
C SER A 45 -2.00 -5.87 -9.87
N LYS A 46 -2.51 -4.68 -9.54
CA LYS A 46 -1.74 -3.63 -8.87
C LYS A 46 -1.19 -4.06 -7.51
N LEU A 47 -1.85 -5.00 -6.83
CA LEU A 47 -1.35 -5.56 -5.57
C LEU A 47 -0.06 -6.32 -5.81
N TRP A 48 -0.08 -7.26 -6.77
CA TRP A 48 1.06 -8.11 -7.07
C TRP A 48 2.25 -7.31 -7.59
N THR A 49 2.01 -6.38 -8.53
CA THR A 49 3.07 -5.46 -9.01
C THR A 49 3.68 -4.66 -7.85
N PHE A 50 2.85 -4.15 -6.93
CA PHE A 50 3.35 -3.41 -5.78
C PHE A 50 4.18 -4.27 -4.82
N LEU A 51 3.80 -5.54 -4.61
CA LEU A 51 4.55 -6.46 -3.76
C LEU A 51 5.88 -6.86 -4.41
N GLU A 52 5.87 -7.24 -5.68
CA GLU A 52 7.06 -7.59 -6.45
C GLU A 52 8.09 -6.45 -6.49
N ASP A 53 7.63 -5.21 -6.73
CA ASP A 53 8.50 -4.03 -6.72
C ASP A 53 9.14 -3.80 -5.35
N ARG A 54 8.45 -4.18 -4.27
CA ARG A 54 8.96 -4.06 -2.90
C ARG A 54 9.88 -5.19 -2.49
N GLU A 55 9.66 -6.41 -2.95
CA GLU A 55 10.60 -7.51 -2.76
C GLU A 55 11.94 -7.21 -3.44
N LYS A 56 11.93 -6.81 -4.71
CA LYS A 56 13.14 -6.40 -5.45
C LYS A 56 13.90 -5.27 -4.74
N LYS A 57 13.17 -4.31 -4.17
CA LYS A 57 13.76 -3.19 -3.43
C LYS A 57 14.34 -3.63 -2.08
N THR A 58 13.80 -4.68 -1.47
CA THR A 58 14.32 -5.23 -0.22
C THR A 58 15.60 -6.03 -0.48
N GLU A 59 15.62 -6.86 -1.54
CA GLU A 59 16.81 -7.61 -1.96
C GLU A 59 17.98 -6.67 -2.32
N ALA A 60 17.71 -5.59 -3.06
CA ALA A 60 18.74 -4.61 -3.43
C ALA A 60 19.40 -3.89 -2.24
N VAL A 61 18.69 -3.78 -1.09
CA VAL A 61 19.22 -3.15 0.12
C VAL A 61 20.13 -4.10 0.91
N GLU A 62 19.86 -5.41 0.86
CA GLU A 62 20.65 -6.42 1.57
C GLU A 62 22.03 -6.70 0.92
N ILE A 63 22.19 -6.45 -0.39
CA ILE A 63 23.46 -6.70 -1.11
C ILE A 63 24.52 -5.61 -0.94
N THR A 64 24.19 -4.47 -0.30
CA THR A 64 25.08 -3.30 -0.21
C THR A 64 25.45 -2.93 1.23
N THR A 65 25.16 -3.78 2.22
CA THR A 65 25.50 -3.54 3.65
C THR A 65 26.57 -4.50 4.14
#